data_AF-A0AAE3LWV1-F1
#
_entry.id   AF-A0AAE3LWV1-F1
#
_cell.length_a   1.000
_cell.length_b   1.000
_cell.length_c   1.000
_cell.angle_alpha   90.00
_cell.angle_beta   90.00
_cell.angle_gamma   90.00
#
_symmetry.space_group_name_H-M   'P 1'
#
loop_
_entity.id
_entity.type
_entity.pdbx_description
1 polymer ?
#
loop_
_entity_poly.entity_id
_entity_poly.type
_entity_poly.pdbx_seq_one_letter_code
_entity_poly.pdbx_strand_id
1 'polypeptide(L)'
;MTKTSANASIAQAQYKAMAAVAKKVKTWNDTSYKKATDELYALLAECYSVTLTTRAQSTAVMRELNKLLVAKGLTFNDGTKLETKVVRVVFGNIGKRAHIYARVLVNAREQAVEAKGFAKWLTAQGGVEAVRRQHKGLTPTQVKQQKVKTAEEAFKTVGSKPLTSAPKVDGSDYVLALVQHRKDGKREIVSFCDNLPLIKQALAKLSDSAKAEADKKHRSELEAENRKLMREVKQAEQSIAAAA
;
A
#
# COMPACT_ATOMS: atom_id res chain seq x y z
N MET A 1 58.46 31.76 24.26
CA MET A 1 57.36 32.36 23.46
C MET A 1 57.30 31.89 21.98
N THR A 2 58.17 30.98 21.53
CA THR A 2 58.37 30.70 20.08
C THR A 2 57.60 29.50 19.51
N LYS A 3 57.29 28.45 20.29
CA LYS A 3 56.50 27.30 19.80
C LYS A 3 55.01 27.61 19.62
N THR A 4 54.44 28.46 20.48
CA THR A 4 53.01 28.83 20.45
C THR A 4 52.65 29.65 19.21
N SER A 5 53.53 30.55 18.75
CA SER A 5 53.30 31.36 17.54
C SER A 5 53.45 30.54 16.25
N ALA A 6 54.38 29.57 16.22
CA ALA A 6 54.55 28.64 15.10
C ALA A 6 53.29 27.75 14.93
N ASN A 7 52.78 27.19 16.03
CA ASN A 7 51.55 26.39 16.01
C ASN A 7 50.33 27.19 15.55
N ALA A 8 50.20 28.46 15.97
CA ALA A 8 49.13 29.34 15.52
C ALA A 8 49.18 29.62 14.01
N SER A 9 50.39 29.85 13.47
CA SER A 9 50.59 30.05 12.02
C SER A 9 50.23 28.79 11.22
N ILE A 10 50.63 27.61 11.71
CA ILE A 10 50.28 26.32 11.09
C ILE A 10 48.76 26.12 11.12
N ALA A 11 48.09 26.38 12.25
CA ALA A 11 46.63 26.28 12.36
C ALA A 11 45.91 27.24 11.39
N GLN A 12 46.42 28.47 11.22
CA GLN A 12 45.87 29.43 10.27
C GLN A 12 46.03 28.97 8.82
N ALA A 13 47.18 28.37 8.48
CA ALA A 13 47.40 27.77 7.16
C ALA A 13 46.44 26.60 6.89
N GLN A 14 46.25 25.72 7.88
CA GLN A 14 45.30 24.61 7.78
C GLN A 14 43.85 25.08 7.64
N TYR A 15 43.44 26.11 8.40
CA TYR A 15 42.11 26.71 8.26
C TYR A 15 41.90 27.31 6.86
N LYS A 16 42.89 28.02 6.31
CA LYS A 16 42.82 28.55 4.94
C LYS A 16 42.66 27.43 3.91
N ALA A 17 43.37 26.30 4.09
CA ALA A 17 43.21 25.13 3.22
C ALA A 17 41.78 24.54 3.32
N MET A 18 41.24 24.39 4.53
CA MET A 18 39.85 23.93 4.74
C MET A 18 38.84 24.90 4.10
N ALA A 19 39.02 26.20 4.25
CA ALA A 19 38.16 27.22 3.64
C ALA A 19 38.20 27.20 2.11
N ALA A 20 39.37 26.90 1.51
CA ALA A 20 39.50 26.71 0.08
C ALA A 20 38.70 25.48 -0.42
N VAL A 21 38.69 24.39 0.36
CA VAL A 21 37.85 23.21 0.07
C VAL A 21 36.36 23.54 0.24
N ALA A 22 35.98 24.28 1.28
CA ALA A 22 34.59 24.69 1.52
C ALA A 22 34.00 25.49 0.33
N LYS A 23 34.80 26.32 -0.35
CA LYS A 23 34.37 27.02 -1.57
C LYS A 23 34.00 26.06 -2.71
N LYS A 24 34.72 24.94 -2.85
CA LYS A 24 34.42 23.92 -3.87
C LYS A 24 33.09 23.21 -3.60
N VAL A 25 32.69 23.09 -2.34
CA VAL A 25 31.39 22.49 -1.96
C VAL A 25 30.23 23.31 -2.51
N LYS A 26 30.30 24.65 -2.48
CA LYS A 26 29.25 25.50 -3.03
C LYS A 26 29.04 25.23 -4.52
N THR A 27 30.12 25.22 -5.31
CA THR A 27 30.06 24.91 -6.74
C THR A 27 29.51 23.51 -6.98
N TRP A 28 29.99 22.50 -6.24
CA TRP A 28 29.50 21.12 -6.36
C TRP A 28 28.01 21.01 -6.02
N ASN A 29 27.55 21.70 -4.97
CA ASN A 29 26.17 21.71 -4.53
C ASN A 29 25.24 22.26 -5.62
N ASP A 30 25.60 23.40 -6.21
CA ASP A 30 24.75 24.12 -7.16
C ASP A 30 24.78 23.53 -8.58
N THR A 31 25.78 22.69 -8.88
CA THR A 31 25.95 22.05 -10.19
C THR A 31 25.65 20.56 -10.14
N SER A 32 26.65 19.73 -9.87
CA SER A 32 26.57 18.28 -9.96
C SER A 32 25.56 17.68 -8.98
N TYR A 33 25.55 18.15 -7.73
CA TYR A 33 24.63 17.62 -6.72
C TYR A 33 23.17 18.00 -7.04
N LYS A 34 22.92 19.25 -7.38
CA LYS A 34 21.59 19.71 -7.81
C LYS A 34 21.10 18.94 -9.02
N LYS A 35 21.92 18.82 -10.07
CA LYS A 35 21.57 18.06 -11.29
C LYS A 35 21.23 16.61 -10.98
N ALA A 36 22.09 15.91 -10.24
CA ALA A 36 21.83 14.52 -9.85
C ALA A 36 20.56 14.37 -8.98
N THR A 37 20.26 15.37 -8.15
CA THR A 37 19.04 15.40 -7.34
C THR A 37 17.80 15.59 -8.20
N ASP A 38 17.85 16.54 -9.14
CA ASP A 38 16.75 16.82 -10.07
C ASP A 38 16.48 15.59 -10.97
N GLU A 39 17.52 14.91 -11.46
CA GLU A 39 17.42 13.66 -12.23
C GLU A 39 16.83 12.51 -11.40
N LEU A 40 17.25 12.35 -10.14
CA LEU A 40 16.64 11.38 -9.22
C LEU A 40 15.14 11.67 -9.04
N TYR A 41 14.74 12.94 -8.93
CA TYR A 41 13.34 13.30 -8.71
C TYR A 41 12.49 13.03 -9.96
N ALA A 42 13.07 13.22 -11.16
CA ALA A 42 12.45 12.83 -12.41
C ALA A 42 12.22 11.31 -12.47
N LEU A 43 13.23 10.49 -12.16
CA LEU A 43 13.08 9.02 -12.11
C LEU A 43 12.04 8.57 -11.07
N LEU A 44 11.96 9.24 -9.92
CA LEU A 44 10.94 8.95 -8.92
C LEU A 44 9.54 9.37 -9.40
N ALA A 45 9.41 10.46 -10.16
CA ALA A 45 8.15 10.86 -10.78
C ALA A 45 7.68 9.82 -11.82
N GLU A 46 8.59 9.26 -12.60
CA GLU A 46 8.28 8.15 -13.52
C GLU A 46 7.85 6.89 -12.77
N CYS A 47 8.57 6.51 -11.71
CA CYS A 47 8.15 5.41 -10.83
C CYS A 47 6.74 5.63 -10.26
N TYR A 48 6.43 6.87 -9.90
CA TYR A 48 5.11 7.23 -9.40
C TYR A 48 4.03 7.11 -10.47
N SER A 49 4.30 7.61 -11.68
CA SER A 49 3.41 7.46 -12.84
C SER A 49 3.13 5.99 -13.17
N VAL A 50 4.18 5.16 -13.22
CA VAL A 50 4.05 3.70 -13.42
C VAL A 50 3.24 3.07 -12.30
N THR A 51 3.44 3.51 -11.05
CA THR A 51 2.64 3.01 -9.92
C THR A 51 1.15 3.34 -10.12
N LEU A 52 0.80 4.58 -10.46
CA LEU A 52 -0.59 5.00 -10.64
C LEU A 52 -1.27 4.24 -11.79
N THR A 53 -0.59 4.13 -12.94
CA THR A 53 -1.11 3.40 -14.11
C THR A 53 -1.24 1.91 -13.85
N THR A 54 -0.32 1.33 -13.09
CA THR A 54 -0.37 -0.09 -12.68
C THR A 54 -1.53 -0.34 -11.71
N ARG A 55 -1.80 0.57 -10.77
CA ARG A 55 -2.96 0.48 -9.86
C ARG A 55 -4.30 0.59 -10.57
N ALA A 56 -4.35 1.26 -11.72
CA ALA A 56 -5.56 1.35 -12.53
C ALA A 56 -5.90 0.02 -13.25
N GLN A 57 -4.97 -0.94 -13.27
CA GLN A 57 -5.18 -2.24 -13.92
C GLN A 57 -6.06 -3.18 -13.10
N SER A 58 -6.51 -4.26 -13.74
CA SER A 58 -7.34 -5.27 -13.08
C SER A 58 -6.54 -6.14 -12.09
N THR A 59 -7.25 -6.78 -11.15
CA THR A 59 -6.68 -7.73 -10.20
C THR A 59 -6.02 -8.93 -10.90
N ALA A 60 -6.53 -9.34 -12.06
CA ALA A 60 -5.94 -10.37 -12.91
C ALA A 60 -4.56 -9.93 -13.47
N VAL A 61 -4.46 -8.71 -14.01
CA VAL A 61 -3.18 -8.15 -14.47
C VAL A 61 -2.17 -8.06 -13.33
N MET A 62 -2.61 -7.64 -12.14
CA MET A 62 -1.74 -7.57 -10.96
C MET A 62 -1.21 -8.95 -10.52
N ARG A 63 -1.99 -10.02 -10.68
CA ARG A 63 -1.54 -11.40 -10.41
C ARG A 63 -0.46 -11.83 -11.41
N GLU A 64 -0.69 -11.60 -12.70
CA GLU A 64 0.31 -11.92 -13.73
C GLU A 64 1.59 -11.09 -13.58
N LEU A 65 1.47 -9.80 -13.27
CA LEU A 65 2.61 -8.95 -12.95
C LEU A 65 3.44 -9.54 -11.80
N ASN A 66 2.80 -9.95 -10.70
CA ASN A 66 3.53 -10.55 -9.57
C ASN A 66 4.28 -11.82 -9.97
N LYS A 67 3.69 -12.69 -10.81
CA LYS A 67 4.38 -13.88 -11.34
C LYS A 67 5.60 -13.48 -12.18
N LEU A 68 5.44 -12.51 -13.07
CA LEU A 68 6.54 -12.00 -13.90
C LEU A 68 7.68 -11.41 -13.07
N LEU A 69 7.36 -10.65 -12.02
CA LEU A 69 8.37 -10.08 -11.13
C LEU A 69 9.18 -11.18 -10.43
N VAL A 70 8.53 -12.23 -9.92
CA VAL A 70 9.23 -13.38 -9.32
C VAL A 70 10.09 -14.11 -10.35
N ALA A 71 9.56 -14.35 -11.56
CA ALA A 71 10.32 -14.98 -12.66
C ALA A 71 11.54 -14.15 -13.09
N LYS A 72 11.50 -12.82 -12.92
CA LYS A 72 12.64 -11.91 -13.14
C LYS A 72 13.56 -11.75 -11.92
N GLY A 73 13.39 -12.59 -10.89
CA GLY A 73 14.27 -12.64 -9.72
C GLY A 73 13.94 -11.65 -8.60
N LEU A 74 12.79 -10.97 -8.66
CA LEU A 74 12.37 -10.09 -7.57
C LEU A 74 11.78 -10.91 -6.42
N THR A 75 12.36 -10.76 -5.23
CA THR A 75 11.84 -11.37 -4.00
C THR A 75 10.97 -10.39 -3.22
N PHE A 76 9.76 -10.84 -2.86
CA PHE A 76 8.82 -10.07 -2.05
C PHE A 76 7.79 -10.99 -1.40
N ASN A 77 7.11 -10.47 -0.37
CA ASN A 77 5.96 -11.14 0.26
C ASN A 77 4.66 -10.41 -0.09
N ASP A 78 3.52 -11.00 0.30
CA ASP A 78 2.19 -10.42 0.05
C ASP A 78 1.99 -9.02 0.66
N GLY A 79 2.73 -8.69 1.72
CA GLY A 79 2.68 -7.36 2.35
C GLY A 79 3.52 -6.30 1.65
N THR A 80 4.27 -6.68 0.62
CA THR A 80 5.13 -5.75 -0.11
C THR A 80 4.28 -4.86 -1.01
N LYS A 81 4.27 -3.57 -0.71
CA LYS A 81 3.52 -2.56 -1.46
C LYS A 81 4.01 -2.47 -2.92
N LEU A 82 3.09 -2.13 -3.83
CA LEU A 82 3.41 -1.96 -5.24
C LEU A 82 4.53 -0.92 -5.47
N GLU A 83 4.52 0.17 -4.71
CA GLU A 83 5.57 1.21 -4.76
C GLU A 83 6.96 0.63 -4.50
N THR A 84 7.06 -0.36 -3.60
CA THR A 84 8.34 -1.04 -3.31
C THR A 84 8.74 -1.95 -4.45
N LYS A 85 7.78 -2.61 -5.11
CA LYS A 85 8.04 -3.46 -6.29
C LYS A 85 8.54 -2.61 -7.45
N VAL A 86 7.85 -1.52 -7.79
CA VAL A 86 8.23 -0.60 -8.87
C VAL A 86 9.64 -0.05 -8.65
N VAL A 87 9.94 0.46 -7.44
CA VAL A 87 11.28 0.98 -7.13
C VAL A 87 12.36 -0.10 -7.26
N ARG A 88 12.10 -1.33 -6.80
CA ARG A 88 13.06 -2.43 -6.92
C ARG A 88 13.28 -2.89 -8.36
N VAL A 89 12.28 -2.76 -9.23
CA VAL A 89 12.45 -3.02 -10.67
C VAL A 89 13.32 -1.95 -11.31
N VAL A 90 13.04 -0.67 -11.04
CA VAL A 90 13.71 0.46 -11.70
C VAL A 90 15.14 0.66 -11.20
N PHE A 91 15.35 0.62 -9.89
CA PHE A 91 16.65 0.90 -9.27
C PHE A 91 17.45 -0.36 -8.92
N GLY A 92 16.84 -1.55 -9.01
CA GLY A 92 17.47 -2.79 -8.55
C GLY A 92 17.69 -2.83 -7.02
N ASN A 93 18.74 -3.54 -6.60
CA ASN A 93 19.08 -3.68 -5.19
C ASN A 93 19.94 -2.51 -4.68
N ILE A 94 19.26 -1.43 -4.29
CA ILE A 94 19.87 -0.26 -3.62
C ILE A 94 19.73 -0.31 -2.09
N GLY A 95 19.55 -1.51 -1.53
CA GLY A 95 19.39 -1.73 -0.09
C GLY A 95 18.27 -0.92 0.55
N LYS A 96 18.55 -0.25 1.67
CA LYS A 96 17.54 0.53 2.42
C LYS A 96 16.94 1.70 1.62
N ARG A 97 17.62 2.21 0.59
CA ARG A 97 17.12 3.34 -0.22
C ARG A 97 15.85 2.98 -0.98
N ALA A 98 15.68 1.72 -1.40
CA ALA A 98 14.46 1.28 -2.09
C ALA A 98 13.22 1.50 -1.23
N HIS A 99 13.32 1.21 0.07
CA HIS A 99 12.21 1.44 1.02
C HIS A 99 11.95 2.93 1.26
N ILE A 100 12.99 3.76 1.23
CA ILE A 100 12.87 5.21 1.39
C ILE A 100 12.13 5.79 0.18
N TYR A 101 12.57 5.47 -1.04
CA TYR A 101 11.91 5.93 -2.27
C TYR A 101 10.47 5.42 -2.37
N ALA A 102 10.22 4.15 -2.06
CA ALA A 102 8.87 3.62 -2.01
C ALA A 102 7.98 4.36 -1.01
N ARG A 103 8.53 4.79 0.14
CA ARG A 103 7.79 5.60 1.11
C ARG A 103 7.45 6.99 0.57
N VAL A 104 8.33 7.60 -0.23
CA VAL A 104 8.02 8.87 -0.90
C VAL A 104 6.83 8.70 -1.85
N LEU A 105 6.83 7.64 -2.67
CA LEU A 105 5.72 7.32 -3.59
C LEU A 105 4.39 7.11 -2.83
N VAL A 106 4.44 6.38 -1.71
CA VAL A 106 3.26 6.16 -0.85
C VAL A 106 2.72 7.49 -0.32
N ASN A 107 3.59 8.39 0.17
CA ASN A 107 3.16 9.69 0.70
C ASN A 107 2.56 10.59 -0.38
N ALA A 108 3.15 10.63 -1.58
CA ALA A 108 2.61 11.37 -2.69
C ALA A 108 1.19 10.87 -3.05
N ARG A 109 0.99 9.55 -3.07
CA ARG A 109 -0.32 8.92 -3.32
C ARG A 109 -1.34 9.28 -2.26
N GLU A 110 -0.95 9.18 -0.98
CA GLU A 110 -1.83 9.51 0.15
C GLU A 110 -2.26 10.99 0.16
N GLN A 111 -1.45 11.87 -0.43
CA GLN A 111 -1.74 13.29 -0.62
C GLN A 111 -2.38 13.60 -1.99
N ALA A 112 -2.74 12.58 -2.76
CA ALA A 112 -3.33 12.71 -4.11
C ALA A 112 -2.53 13.62 -5.06
N VAL A 113 -1.19 13.56 -4.96
CA VAL A 113 -0.30 14.34 -5.84
C VAL A 113 -0.41 13.80 -7.26
N GLU A 114 -0.53 14.69 -8.25
CA GLU A 114 -0.47 14.33 -9.66
C GLU A 114 0.95 13.95 -10.09
N ALA A 115 1.08 12.99 -11.01
CA ALA A 115 2.39 12.53 -11.50
C ALA A 115 3.25 13.69 -12.07
N LYS A 116 2.64 14.60 -12.83
CA LYS A 116 3.32 15.78 -13.39
C LYS A 116 3.81 16.76 -12.33
N GLY A 117 3.13 16.81 -11.17
CA GLY A 117 3.48 17.68 -10.05
C GLY A 117 4.47 17.05 -9.05
N PHE A 118 4.81 15.78 -9.21
CA PHE A 118 5.55 15.01 -8.19
C PHE A 118 6.90 15.61 -7.83
N ALA A 119 7.74 15.95 -8.81
CA ALA A 119 9.08 16.48 -8.54
C ALA A 119 9.02 17.83 -7.81
N LYS A 120 8.10 18.72 -8.24
CA LYS A 120 7.85 20.00 -7.57
C LYS A 120 7.36 19.81 -6.14
N TRP A 121 6.43 18.88 -5.94
CA TRP A 121 5.94 18.51 -4.62
C TRP A 121 7.08 18.00 -3.73
N LEU A 122 7.94 17.10 -4.22
CA LEU A 122 9.03 16.54 -3.44
C LEU A 122 10.05 17.60 -3.02
N THR A 123 10.38 18.54 -3.91
CA THR A 123 11.20 19.71 -3.59
C THR A 123 10.55 20.58 -2.51
N ALA A 124 9.24 20.85 -2.60
CA ALA A 124 8.50 21.62 -1.60
C ALA A 124 8.46 20.92 -0.23
N GLN A 125 8.51 19.59 -0.19
CA GLN A 125 8.61 18.81 1.05
C GLN A 125 10.01 18.85 1.69
N GLY A 126 11.02 19.49 1.06
CA GLY A 126 12.41 19.46 1.52
C GLY A 126 13.15 18.17 1.12
N GLY A 127 12.62 17.44 0.13
CA GLY A 127 13.24 16.28 -0.49
C GLY A 127 13.00 14.94 0.20
N VAL A 128 13.67 13.91 -0.30
CA VAL A 128 13.47 12.50 0.07
C VAL A 128 13.62 12.26 1.58
N GLU A 129 14.67 12.81 2.20
CA GLU A 129 14.92 12.60 3.63
C GLU A 129 13.90 13.31 4.52
N ALA A 130 13.39 14.47 4.12
CA ALA A 130 12.35 15.18 4.85
C ALA A 130 11.04 14.38 4.86
N VAL A 131 10.63 13.86 3.70
CA VAL A 131 9.46 12.95 3.59
C VAL A 131 9.68 11.67 4.42
N ARG A 132 10.91 11.13 4.45
CA ARG A 132 11.23 9.94 5.27
C ARG A 132 11.04 10.19 6.77
N ARG A 133 11.34 11.41 7.25
CA ARG A 133 11.37 11.78 8.68
C ARG A 133 10.01 12.21 9.25
N GLN A 134 8.95 12.24 8.46
CA GLN A 134 7.62 12.71 8.90
C GLN A 134 7.03 11.94 10.10
N HIS A 135 7.56 10.76 10.45
CA HIS A 135 7.25 10.08 11.70
C HIS A 135 8.35 10.35 12.75
N LYS A 136 8.08 11.33 13.62
CA LYS A 136 8.93 11.92 14.68
C LYS A 136 9.51 10.91 15.69
N GLY A 137 10.44 10.05 15.31
CA GLY A 137 11.23 9.23 16.26
C GLY A 137 10.46 8.18 17.08
N LEU A 138 9.18 7.95 16.77
CA LEU A 138 8.37 6.93 17.44
C LEU A 138 8.77 5.53 16.99
N THR A 139 8.80 4.59 17.93
CA THR A 139 8.99 3.16 17.61
C THR A 139 7.80 2.63 16.80
N PRO A 140 7.96 1.55 16.01
CA PRO A 140 6.86 0.95 15.25
C PRO A 140 5.62 0.61 16.11
N THR A 141 5.84 0.14 17.34
CA THR A 141 4.78 -0.18 18.30
C THR A 141 4.03 1.07 18.73
N GLN A 142 4.74 2.15 19.09
CA GLN A 142 4.11 3.42 19.46
C GLN A 142 3.32 4.02 18.30
N VAL A 143 3.86 3.96 17.08
CA VAL A 143 3.12 4.39 15.87
C VAL A 143 1.84 3.56 15.69
N LYS A 144 1.91 2.24 15.86
CA LYS A 144 0.74 1.37 15.75
C LYS A 144 -0.32 1.72 16.79
N GLN A 145 0.07 1.85 18.06
CA GLN A 145 -0.84 2.22 19.16
C GLN A 145 -1.48 3.58 18.93
N GLN A 146 -0.69 4.58 18.50
CA GLN A 146 -1.21 5.90 18.19
C GLN A 146 -2.22 5.85 17.03
N LYS A 147 -1.93 5.10 15.96
CA LYS A 147 -2.85 4.93 14.83
C LYS A 147 -4.16 4.25 15.23
N VAL A 148 -4.12 3.26 16.11
CA VAL A 148 -5.32 2.60 16.63
C VAL A 148 -6.17 3.61 17.41
N LYS A 149 -5.58 4.34 18.37
CA LYS A 149 -6.30 5.35 19.15
C LYS A 149 -6.91 6.43 18.26
N THR A 150 -6.16 6.91 17.27
CA THR A 150 -6.67 7.90 16.30
C THR A 150 -7.85 7.35 15.51
N ALA A 151 -7.78 6.10 15.04
CA ALA A 151 -8.88 5.47 14.31
C ALA A 151 -10.13 5.27 15.19
N GLU A 152 -9.96 4.77 16.41
CA GLU A 152 -11.06 4.56 17.37
C GLU A 152 -11.77 5.87 17.71
N GLU A 153 -11.03 6.96 17.90
CA GLU A 153 -11.61 8.28 18.16
C GLU A 153 -12.36 8.82 16.94
N ALA A 154 -11.74 8.75 15.75
CA ALA A 154 -12.39 9.18 14.51
C ALA A 154 -13.67 8.39 14.21
N PHE A 155 -13.68 7.07 14.48
CA PHE A 155 -14.84 6.23 14.20
C PHE A 155 -16.05 6.54 15.09
N LYS A 156 -15.89 7.24 16.21
CA LYS A 156 -17.02 7.73 17.00
C LYS A 156 -17.89 8.71 16.22
N THR A 157 -17.31 9.51 15.34
CA THR A 157 -17.99 10.61 14.65
C THR A 157 -18.26 10.36 13.18
N VAL A 158 -17.50 9.49 12.49
CA VAL A 158 -17.81 9.17 11.09
C VAL A 158 -19.07 8.32 10.96
N GLY A 159 -19.85 8.60 9.91
CA GLY A 159 -21.02 7.80 9.54
C GLY A 159 -20.66 6.49 8.83
N SER A 160 -21.67 5.64 8.66
CA SER A 160 -21.56 4.35 7.96
C SER A 160 -21.11 4.53 6.50
N LYS A 161 -20.25 3.63 6.03
CA LYS A 161 -19.76 3.53 4.65
C LYS A 161 -20.64 2.56 3.85
N PRO A 162 -21.21 2.98 2.71
CA PRO A 162 -21.97 2.08 1.86
C PRO A 162 -21.05 1.07 1.16
N LEU A 163 -21.56 -0.13 0.89
CA LEU A 163 -20.82 -1.18 0.16
C LEU A 163 -20.36 -0.73 -1.23
N THR A 164 -21.10 0.17 -1.88
CA THR A 164 -20.73 0.76 -3.17
C THR A 164 -19.43 1.57 -3.13
N SER A 165 -18.97 1.96 -1.93
CA SER A 165 -17.70 2.67 -1.73
C SER A 165 -16.51 1.74 -1.41
N ALA A 166 -16.71 0.42 -1.45
CA ALA A 166 -15.66 -0.55 -1.23
C ALA A 166 -14.54 -0.40 -2.30
N PRO A 167 -13.27 -0.21 -1.89
CA PRO A 167 -12.17 -0.04 -2.83
C PRO A 167 -11.78 -1.37 -3.48
N LYS A 168 -11.24 -1.30 -4.69
CA LYS A 168 -10.52 -2.43 -5.29
C LYS A 168 -9.21 -2.66 -4.56
N VAL A 169 -8.84 -3.92 -4.37
CA VAL A 169 -7.59 -4.31 -3.72
C VAL A 169 -6.66 -4.97 -4.73
N ASP A 170 -5.44 -4.46 -4.84
CA ASP A 170 -4.45 -5.04 -5.75
C ASP A 170 -4.23 -6.53 -5.45
N GLY A 171 -4.52 -7.38 -6.43
CA GLY A 171 -4.29 -8.82 -6.33
C GLY A 171 -5.30 -9.59 -5.46
N SER A 172 -6.44 -8.98 -5.10
CA SER A 172 -7.56 -9.68 -4.48
C SER A 172 -8.90 -9.18 -5.02
N ASP A 173 -9.84 -10.09 -5.21
CA ASP A 173 -11.23 -9.75 -5.53
C ASP A 173 -12.05 -9.43 -4.25
N TYR A 174 -11.41 -9.46 -3.07
CA TYR A 174 -12.02 -9.20 -1.78
C TYR A 174 -11.41 -7.96 -1.11
N VAL A 175 -12.19 -7.31 -0.25
CA VAL A 175 -11.76 -6.27 0.68
C VAL A 175 -12.32 -6.56 2.07
N LEU A 176 -11.62 -6.16 3.13
CA LEU A 176 -12.13 -6.30 4.49
C LEU A 176 -12.95 -5.07 4.89
N ALA A 177 -14.15 -5.28 5.42
CA ALA A 177 -14.94 -4.24 6.06
C ALA A 177 -14.69 -4.26 7.57
N LEU A 178 -14.42 -3.09 8.16
CA LEU A 178 -14.41 -2.93 9.62
C LEU A 178 -15.81 -2.55 10.07
N VAL A 179 -16.44 -3.40 10.87
CA VAL A 179 -17.77 -3.18 11.43
C VAL A 179 -17.64 -2.70 12.87
N GLN A 180 -18.24 -1.55 13.18
CA GLN A 180 -18.33 -1.03 14.54
C GLN A 180 -19.68 -1.41 15.16
N HIS A 181 -19.63 -1.89 16.40
CA HIS A 181 -20.81 -2.08 17.24
C HIS A 181 -21.05 -0.80 18.04
N ARG A 182 -22.19 -0.14 17.79
CA ARG A 182 -22.61 1.08 18.48
C ARG A 182 -23.38 0.73 19.76
N LYS A 183 -23.45 1.69 20.70
CA LYS A 183 -24.15 1.52 21.99
C LYS A 183 -25.67 1.34 21.82
N ASP A 184 -26.23 1.85 20.73
CA ASP A 184 -27.64 1.69 20.36
C ASP A 184 -27.96 0.32 19.71
N GLY A 185 -26.98 -0.59 19.67
CA GLY A 185 -27.11 -1.92 19.07
C GLY A 185 -26.91 -1.95 17.55
N LYS A 186 -26.76 -0.77 16.89
CA LYS A 186 -26.50 -0.72 15.45
C LYS A 186 -25.10 -1.24 15.13
N ARG A 187 -24.98 -1.87 13.97
CA ARG A 187 -23.70 -2.35 13.40
C ARG A 187 -23.50 -1.66 12.07
N GLU A 188 -22.39 -0.94 11.95
CA GLU A 188 -22.12 -0.10 10.78
C GLU A 188 -20.74 -0.39 10.24
N ILE A 189 -20.60 -0.40 8.91
CA ILE A 189 -19.29 -0.44 8.28
C ILE A 189 -18.68 0.94 8.45
N VAL A 190 -17.59 1.06 9.20
CA VAL A 190 -16.92 2.35 9.44
C VAL A 190 -15.76 2.60 8.49
N SER A 191 -15.19 1.54 7.93
CA SER A 191 -14.10 1.64 6.96
C SER A 191 -13.88 0.33 6.20
N PHE A 192 -13.06 0.40 5.15
CA PHE A 192 -12.53 -0.75 4.43
C PHE A 192 -11.01 -0.85 4.60
N CYS A 193 -10.48 -2.08 4.60
CA CYS A 193 -9.05 -2.36 4.67
C CYS A 193 -8.61 -3.12 3.41
N ASP A 194 -7.75 -2.48 2.64
CA ASP A 194 -7.20 -2.94 1.35
C ASP A 194 -5.87 -3.72 1.53
N ASN A 195 -5.69 -4.38 2.68
CA ASN A 195 -4.45 -5.08 3.00
C ASN A 195 -4.51 -6.56 2.59
N LEU A 196 -3.86 -6.91 1.47
CA LEU A 196 -3.84 -8.26 0.91
C LEU A 196 -3.44 -9.37 1.93
N PRO A 197 -2.39 -9.21 2.76
CA PRO A 197 -2.09 -10.20 3.81
C PRO A 197 -3.23 -10.42 4.80
N LEU A 198 -3.85 -9.36 5.30
CA LEU A 198 -4.99 -9.48 6.22
C LEU A 198 -6.19 -10.12 5.54
N ILE A 199 -6.45 -9.79 4.28
CA ILE A 199 -7.51 -10.43 3.47
C ILE A 199 -7.24 -11.93 3.36
N LYS A 200 -6.03 -12.35 2.98
CA LYS A 200 -5.66 -13.77 2.89
C LYS A 200 -5.78 -14.49 4.24
N GLN A 201 -5.36 -13.85 5.34
CA GLN A 201 -5.51 -14.41 6.68
C GLN A 201 -6.98 -14.55 7.08
N ALA A 202 -7.83 -13.58 6.74
CA ALA A 202 -9.27 -13.66 6.99
C ALA A 202 -9.92 -14.78 6.17
N LEU A 203 -9.61 -14.88 4.87
CA LEU A 203 -10.10 -15.96 4.00
C LEU A 203 -9.70 -17.34 4.54
N ALA A 204 -8.44 -17.50 4.96
CA ALA A 204 -7.98 -18.75 5.57
C ALA A 204 -8.78 -19.10 6.83
N LYS A 205 -9.07 -18.12 7.70
CA LYS A 205 -9.87 -18.33 8.91
C LYS A 205 -11.35 -18.60 8.63
N LEU A 206 -11.88 -18.12 7.51
CA LEU A 206 -13.28 -18.25 7.12
C LEU A 206 -13.55 -19.47 6.21
N SER A 207 -12.51 -20.22 5.84
CA SER A 207 -12.60 -21.33 4.88
C SER A 207 -13.66 -22.37 5.27
N ASP A 208 -13.63 -22.86 6.51
CA ASP A 208 -14.52 -23.94 6.96
C ASP A 208 -15.98 -23.47 7.03
N SER A 209 -16.22 -22.26 7.55
CA SER A 209 -17.57 -21.69 7.61
C SER A 209 -18.13 -21.40 6.22
N ALA A 210 -17.30 -20.88 5.31
CA ALA A 210 -17.71 -20.60 3.93
C ALA A 210 -18.07 -21.91 3.18
N LYS A 211 -17.30 -22.98 3.39
CA LYS A 211 -17.61 -24.30 2.83
C LYS A 211 -18.91 -24.87 3.40
N ALA A 212 -19.10 -24.82 4.72
CA ALA A 212 -20.33 -25.30 5.36
C ALA A 212 -21.57 -24.54 4.88
N GLU A 213 -21.46 -23.22 4.66
CA GLU A 213 -22.55 -22.40 4.14
C GLU A 213 -22.87 -22.74 2.66
N ALA A 214 -21.83 -22.97 1.85
CA ALA A 214 -22.00 -23.43 0.47
C ALA A 214 -22.67 -24.81 0.40
N ASP A 215 -22.23 -25.77 1.21
CA ASP A 215 -22.79 -27.12 1.27
C ASP A 215 -24.26 -27.10 1.74
N LYS A 216 -24.57 -26.27 2.74
CA LYS A 216 -25.95 -26.08 3.22
C LYS A 216 -26.85 -25.50 2.12
N LYS A 217 -26.35 -24.51 1.37
CA LYS A 217 -27.09 -23.91 0.25
C LYS A 217 -27.34 -24.95 -0.84
N HIS A 218 -26.32 -25.69 -1.24
CA HIS A 218 -26.43 -26.73 -2.26
C HIS A 218 -27.44 -27.82 -1.87
N ARG A 219 -27.41 -28.28 -0.61
CA ARG A 219 -28.41 -29.23 -0.09
C ARG A 219 -29.83 -28.66 -0.14
N SER A 220 -30.02 -27.41 0.25
CA SER A 220 -31.33 -26.75 0.19
C SER A 220 -31.85 -26.62 -1.24
N GLU A 221 -30.97 -26.40 -2.23
CA GLU A 221 -31.33 -26.32 -3.65
C GLU A 221 -31.76 -27.71 -4.17
N LEU A 222 -30.98 -28.76 -3.87
CA LEU A 222 -31.32 -30.15 -4.20
C LEU A 222 -32.65 -30.58 -3.60
N GLU A 223 -32.91 -30.24 -2.34
CA GLU A 223 -34.19 -30.53 -1.68
C GLU A 223 -35.36 -29.79 -2.35
N ALA A 224 -35.15 -28.55 -2.80
CA ALA A 224 -36.17 -27.79 -3.51
C ALA A 224 -36.49 -28.39 -4.88
N GLU A 225 -35.47 -28.83 -5.62
CA GLU A 225 -35.61 -29.50 -6.91
C GLU A 225 -36.28 -30.87 -6.76
N ASN A 226 -35.88 -31.69 -5.78
CA ASN A 226 -36.53 -32.96 -5.48
C ASN A 226 -38.02 -32.77 -5.13
N ARG A 227 -38.37 -31.74 -4.34
CA ARG A 227 -39.78 -31.42 -4.05
C ARG A 227 -40.55 -31.04 -5.31
N LYS A 228 -39.92 -30.37 -6.27
CA LYS A 228 -40.55 -30.02 -7.55
C LYS A 228 -40.80 -31.27 -8.40
N LEU A 229 -39.79 -32.12 -8.57
CA LEU A 229 -39.90 -33.38 -9.32
C LEU A 229 -40.97 -34.30 -8.72
N MET A 230 -41.03 -34.44 -7.40
CA MET A 230 -42.06 -35.25 -6.74
C MET A 230 -43.49 -34.73 -7.00
N ARG A 231 -43.66 -33.41 -7.13
CA ARG A 231 -44.97 -32.83 -7.49
C ARG A 231 -45.32 -33.12 -8.95
N GLU A 232 -44.36 -33.02 -9.86
CA GLU A 232 -44.53 -33.32 -11.28
C GLU A 232 -44.86 -34.80 -11.50
N VAL A 233 -44.16 -35.71 -10.82
CA VAL A 233 -44.44 -37.16 -10.84
C VAL A 233 -45.86 -37.43 -10.34
N LYS A 234 -46.25 -36.87 -9.19
CA LYS A 234 -47.60 -37.05 -8.64
C LYS A 234 -48.69 -36.52 -9.58
N GLN A 235 -48.46 -35.39 -10.24
CA GLN A 235 -49.40 -34.85 -11.24
C GLN A 235 -49.50 -35.78 -12.46
N ALA A 236 -48.37 -36.29 -12.95
CA ALA A 236 -48.34 -37.26 -14.04
C ALA A 236 -49.12 -38.55 -13.69
N GLU A 237 -48.88 -39.13 -12.51
CA GLU A 237 -49.61 -40.31 -12.02
C GLU A 237 -51.12 -40.07 -11.93
N GLN A 238 -51.54 -38.92 -11.40
CA GLN A 238 -52.97 -38.55 -11.32
C GLN A 238 -53.60 -38.40 -12.72
N SER A 239 -52.88 -37.82 -13.68
CA SER A 239 -53.37 -37.70 -15.05
C SER A 239 -53.49 -39.05 -15.77
N ILE A 240 -52.57 -39.98 -15.53
CA ILE A 240 -52.63 -41.34 -16.08
C ILE A 240 -53.84 -42.08 -15.49
N ALA A 241 -54.03 -41.99 -14.17
CA ALA A 241 -55.15 -42.65 -13.49
C ALA A 241 -56.52 -42.09 -13.89
N ALA A 242 -56.61 -40.82 -14.30
CA ALA A 242 -57.84 -40.22 -14.81
C ALA A 242 -58.12 -40.54 -16.29
N ALA A 243 -57.12 -41.03 -17.03
CA ALA A 243 -57.22 -41.40 -18.44
C ALA A 243 -57.44 -42.91 -18.67
N ALA A 244 -57.33 -43.72 -17.61
CA ALA A 244 -57.62 -45.17 -17.59
C ALA A 244 -59.03 -45.43 -17.05
#